data_AF-A0A9D6MD55-F1
#
_entry.id   AF-A0A9D6MD55-F1
#
_cell.length_a   1.000
_cell.length_b   1.000
_cell.length_c   1.000
_cell.angle_alpha   90.00
_cell.angle_beta   90.00
_cell.angle_gamma   90.00
#
_symmetry.space_group_name_H-M   'P 1'
#
loop_
_entity.id
_entity.type
_entity.pdbx_description
1 polymer ?
#
loop_
_entity_poly.entity_id
_entity_poly.type
_entity_poly.pdbx_seq_one_letter_code
_entity_poly.pdbx_strand_id
1 'polypeptide(L)'
;MIESPDGRRQRFQAVLNTLALDDTVLIARGDSSAAQSWLTVETQPAPTPPGPIPPPGPRPGPVTATTWDKVAEYATDRPLAQLRLRATTPAATLMTLAQPIGADTISLSVSVSGNLKGGGLMNFFANDVKPNHPTRPLTTAQTVFTALIDGATYEAELTLGFSPPRPGLAGQLDPDTRTVAWPNGADFAPDFLFQMEPEDIPAEAAHA
;
A
#
# COMPACT_ATOMS: atom_id res chain seq x y z
N MET A 1 24.22 36.27 4.23
CA MET A 1 25.10 35.21 3.70
C MET A 1 24.52 34.74 2.37
N ILE A 2 25.36 34.38 1.40
CA ILE A 2 24.91 33.82 0.12
C ILE A 2 25.52 32.44 0.02
N GLU A 3 24.67 31.42 0.05
CA GLU A 3 25.07 30.02 -0.13
C GLU A 3 24.57 29.57 -1.50
N SER A 4 25.32 28.72 -2.19
CA SER A 4 24.93 28.19 -3.51
C SER A 4 25.45 26.77 -3.70
N PRO A 5 24.60 25.74 -3.55
CA PRO A 5 24.93 24.37 -3.96
C PRO A 5 24.87 24.19 -5.49
N ASP A 6 24.00 24.95 -6.19
CA ASP A 6 23.64 24.69 -7.61
C ASP A 6 23.76 25.93 -8.52
N GLY A 7 24.71 26.84 -8.23
CA GLY A 7 24.87 28.08 -9.01
C GLY A 7 23.74 29.11 -8.83
N ARG A 8 22.81 28.87 -7.92
CA ARG A 8 21.71 29.78 -7.56
C ARG A 8 22.05 30.56 -6.30
N ARG A 9 22.16 31.88 -6.41
CA ARG A 9 22.50 32.78 -5.30
C ARG A 9 21.24 33.10 -4.48
N GLN A 10 21.11 32.56 -3.28
CA GLN A 10 20.02 32.90 -2.36
C GLN A 10 20.52 33.76 -1.20
N ARG A 11 19.77 34.80 -0.84
CA ARG A 11 20.07 35.64 0.34
C ARG A 11 19.45 35.01 1.59
N PHE A 12 20.29 34.60 2.53
CA PHE A 12 19.84 34.19 3.85
C PHE A 12 19.92 35.37 4.83
N GLN A 13 18.79 35.70 5.46
CA GLN A 13 18.73 36.59 6.62
C GLN A 13 19.15 35.80 7.87
N ALA A 14 20.46 35.68 8.05
CA ALA A 14 21.06 35.16 9.28
C ALA A 14 21.93 36.25 9.92
N VAL A 15 21.83 36.38 11.24
CA VAL A 15 22.75 37.22 12.02
C VAL A 15 24.06 36.45 12.18
N LEU A 16 25.11 36.94 11.54
CA LEU A 16 26.45 36.33 11.59
C LEU A 16 27.15 36.78 12.87
N ASN A 17 27.23 35.89 13.87
CA ASN A 17 27.87 36.19 15.16
C ASN A 17 29.37 35.89 15.16
N THR A 18 29.84 35.00 14.29
CA THR A 18 31.25 34.59 14.15
C THR A 18 31.56 34.31 12.69
N LEU A 19 32.66 34.86 12.18
CA LEU A 19 33.16 34.60 10.82
C LEU A 19 34.50 33.87 10.93
N ALA A 20 34.59 32.65 10.41
CA ALA A 20 35.88 31.98 10.26
C ALA A 20 36.67 32.74 9.17
N LEU A 21 37.92 33.11 9.46
CA LEU A 21 38.81 33.79 8.53
C LEU A 21 39.83 32.78 8.00
N ASP A 22 39.36 31.83 7.22
CA ASP A 22 40.21 30.86 6.51
C ASP A 22 40.24 31.16 5.01
N ASP A 23 41.06 30.40 4.28
CA ASP A 23 41.31 30.60 2.85
C ASP A 23 40.07 30.33 1.96
N THR A 24 38.96 29.86 2.55
CA THR A 24 37.69 29.64 1.85
C THR A 24 36.78 30.87 1.88
N VAL A 25 37.11 31.90 2.68
CA VAL A 25 36.26 33.08 2.90
C VAL A 25 36.77 34.29 2.13
N LEU A 26 36.01 34.69 1.10
CA LEU A 26 36.29 35.90 0.32
C LEU A 26 35.59 37.11 0.93
N ILE A 27 36.35 38.17 1.20
CA ILE A 27 35.84 39.45 1.73
C ILE A 27 36.06 40.54 0.67
N ALA A 28 35.03 41.34 0.41
CA ALA A 28 35.10 42.49 -0.47
C ALA A 28 34.63 43.76 0.26
N ARG A 29 35.23 44.90 -0.06
CA ARG A 29 34.79 46.21 0.46
C ARG A 29 33.39 46.52 -0.09
N GLY A 30 32.49 47.03 0.75
CA GLY A 30 31.07 47.16 0.41
C GLY A 30 30.75 48.03 -0.81
N ASP A 31 31.67 48.93 -1.17
CA ASP A 31 31.60 49.82 -2.34
C ASP A 31 32.32 49.28 -3.59
N SER A 32 32.97 48.12 -3.50
CA SER A 32 33.64 47.49 -4.63
C SER A 32 32.65 46.93 -5.65
N SER A 33 33.03 46.89 -6.92
CA SER A 33 32.23 46.27 -7.99
C SER A 33 31.97 44.78 -7.72
N ALA A 34 32.91 44.08 -7.07
CA ALA A 34 32.73 42.71 -6.62
C ALA A 34 31.57 42.61 -5.61
N ALA A 35 31.55 43.45 -4.57
CA ALA A 35 30.46 43.49 -3.60
C ALA A 35 29.11 43.85 -4.24
N GLN A 36 29.08 44.79 -5.18
CA GLN A 36 27.88 45.13 -5.95
C GLN A 36 27.37 43.93 -6.77
N SER A 37 28.28 43.18 -7.40
CA SER A 37 27.93 41.97 -8.16
C SER A 37 27.44 40.82 -7.26
N TRP A 38 27.94 40.71 -6.02
CA TRP A 38 27.45 39.76 -5.03
C TRP A 38 26.07 40.14 -4.49
N LEU A 39 25.81 41.44 -4.37
CA LEU A 39 24.53 41.97 -3.89
C LEU A 39 23.47 42.02 -4.98
N THR A 40 23.83 41.84 -6.25
CA THR A 40 22.88 41.77 -7.36
C THR A 40 22.03 40.52 -7.17
N VAL A 41 20.77 40.71 -6.76
CA VAL A 41 19.77 39.65 -6.76
C VAL A 41 19.40 39.41 -8.21
N GLU A 42 19.66 38.21 -8.71
CA GLU A 42 19.15 37.79 -10.00
C GLU A 42 17.63 37.78 -9.88
N THR A 43 16.99 38.83 -10.40
CA THR A 43 15.54 38.91 -10.49
C THR A 43 15.14 37.80 -11.44
N GLN A 44 14.74 36.66 -10.88
CA GLN A 44 14.09 35.62 -11.66
C GLN A 44 12.98 36.32 -12.44
N PRO A 45 12.93 36.18 -13.78
CA PRO A 45 11.79 36.68 -14.53
C PRO A 45 10.55 36.17 -13.82
N ALA A 46 9.60 37.07 -13.54
CA ALA A 46 8.37 36.70 -12.86
C ALA A 46 7.88 35.41 -13.50
N PRO A 47 7.57 34.36 -12.70
CA PRO A 47 7.04 33.13 -13.26
C PRO A 47 5.90 33.58 -14.17
N THR A 48 6.01 33.24 -15.46
CA THR A 48 4.91 33.44 -16.41
C THR A 48 3.67 33.00 -15.66
N PRO A 49 2.64 33.87 -15.50
CA PRO A 49 1.46 33.50 -14.74
C PRO A 49 1.08 32.11 -15.24
N PRO A 50 1.01 31.10 -14.36
CA PRO A 50 0.79 29.74 -14.80
C PRO A 50 -0.46 29.82 -15.66
N GLY A 51 -0.30 29.59 -16.97
CA GLY A 51 -1.44 29.35 -17.83
C GLY A 51 -2.32 28.36 -17.09
N PRO A 52 -3.65 28.51 -17.14
CA PRO A 52 -4.59 27.77 -16.30
C PRO A 52 -4.08 26.36 -16.14
N ILE A 53 -3.64 26.02 -14.91
CA ILE A 53 -3.02 24.73 -14.64
C ILE A 53 -4.00 23.73 -15.22
N PRO A 54 -3.61 22.93 -16.25
CA PRO A 54 -4.53 21.96 -16.81
C PRO A 54 -5.06 21.18 -15.60
N PRO A 55 -6.39 21.02 -15.46
CA PRO A 55 -6.97 20.43 -14.28
C PRO A 55 -6.17 19.16 -13.97
N PRO A 56 -5.71 18.97 -12.71
CA PRO A 56 -4.88 17.82 -12.37
C PRO A 56 -5.57 16.60 -12.97
N GLY A 57 -4.83 15.87 -13.82
CA GLY A 57 -5.39 14.73 -14.53
C GLY A 57 -6.13 13.85 -13.54
N PRO A 58 -7.27 13.24 -13.92
CA PRO A 58 -8.06 12.45 -13.00
C PRO A 58 -7.13 11.44 -12.31
N ARG A 59 -7.04 11.51 -10.98
CA ARG A 59 -6.26 10.53 -10.23
C ARG A 59 -6.75 9.15 -10.66
N PRO A 60 -5.85 8.22 -10.99
CA PRO A 60 -6.27 6.88 -11.36
C PRO A 60 -7.16 6.33 -10.25
N GLY A 61 -8.42 6.08 -10.57
CA GLY A 61 -9.40 5.55 -9.60
C GLY A 61 -8.96 4.18 -9.07
N PRO A 62 -9.61 3.68 -8.01
CA PRO A 62 -9.34 2.33 -7.51
C PRO A 62 -9.55 1.31 -8.61
N VAL A 63 -8.72 0.27 -8.61
CA VAL A 63 -8.79 -0.80 -9.61
C VAL A 63 -8.83 -2.13 -8.89
N THR A 64 -9.82 -2.95 -9.25
CA THR A 64 -9.96 -4.31 -8.77
C THR A 64 -9.47 -5.27 -9.85
N ALA A 65 -8.56 -6.17 -9.47
CA ALA A 65 -8.09 -7.25 -10.32
C ALA A 65 -8.54 -8.59 -9.73
N THR A 66 -9.26 -9.38 -10.52
CA THR A 66 -9.71 -10.73 -10.16
C THR A 66 -8.82 -11.83 -10.75
N THR A 67 -7.82 -11.46 -11.56
CA THR A 67 -6.85 -12.38 -12.17
C THR A 67 -5.44 -12.02 -11.72
N TRP A 68 -4.60 -13.04 -11.54
CA TRP A 68 -3.20 -12.88 -11.10
C TRP A 68 -2.39 -11.95 -12.01
N ASP A 69 -2.54 -12.13 -13.32
CA ASP A 69 -1.84 -11.32 -14.32
C ASP A 69 -2.17 -9.83 -14.14
N LYS A 70 -3.43 -9.51 -13.82
CA LYS A 70 -3.87 -8.14 -13.56
C LYS A 70 -3.39 -7.62 -12.21
N VAL A 71 -3.31 -8.47 -11.19
CA VAL A 71 -2.74 -8.10 -9.88
C VAL A 71 -1.26 -7.73 -10.04
N ALA A 72 -0.47 -8.54 -10.75
CA ALA A 72 0.94 -8.27 -11.03
C ALA A 72 1.14 -7.01 -11.87
N GLU A 73 0.31 -6.82 -12.91
CA GLU A 73 0.30 -5.60 -13.75
C GLU A 73 0.07 -4.35 -12.88
N TYR A 74 -0.96 -4.35 -12.02
CA TYR A 74 -1.27 -3.20 -11.19
C TYR A 74 -0.28 -2.99 -10.03
N ALA A 75 0.29 -4.05 -9.47
CA ALA A 75 1.26 -3.94 -8.37
C ALA A 75 2.55 -3.23 -8.76
N THR A 76 2.83 -3.10 -10.07
CA THR A 76 3.99 -2.36 -10.60
C THR A 76 3.78 -0.85 -10.48
N ASP A 77 2.58 -0.38 -10.80
CA ASP A 77 2.28 1.05 -10.93
C ASP A 77 1.50 1.61 -9.74
N ARG A 78 0.93 0.74 -8.89
CA ARG A 78 -0.01 1.14 -7.84
C ARG A 78 0.36 0.52 -6.49
N PRO A 79 0.30 1.31 -5.40
CA PRO A 79 0.51 0.77 -4.07
C PRO A 79 -0.71 -0.07 -3.65
N LEU A 80 -0.43 -1.19 -2.98
CA LEU A 80 -1.47 -2.10 -2.50
C LEU A 80 -2.06 -1.57 -1.19
N ALA A 81 -3.36 -1.28 -1.20
CA ALA A 81 -4.11 -0.89 0.00
C ALA A 81 -4.74 -2.09 0.70
N GLN A 82 -5.23 -3.07 -0.06
CA GLN A 82 -5.90 -4.25 0.47
C GLN A 82 -5.64 -5.48 -0.41
N LEU A 83 -5.47 -6.63 0.23
CA LEU A 83 -5.35 -7.94 -0.42
C LEU A 83 -6.40 -8.88 0.16
N ARG A 84 -7.25 -9.42 -0.70
CA ARG A 84 -8.18 -10.50 -0.36
C ARG A 84 -7.68 -11.82 -0.90
N LEU A 85 -7.70 -12.85 -0.06
CA LEU A 85 -7.34 -14.23 -0.42
C LEU A 85 -8.55 -15.12 -0.13
N ARG A 86 -9.14 -15.72 -1.17
CA ARG A 86 -10.35 -16.55 -1.04
C ARG A 86 -10.06 -18.02 -1.30
N ALA A 87 -10.29 -18.91 -0.34
CA ALA A 87 -10.18 -20.35 -0.52
C ALA A 87 -11.57 -20.99 -0.59
N THR A 88 -11.80 -21.83 -1.60
CA THR A 88 -13.02 -22.65 -1.74
C THR A 88 -12.88 -24.06 -1.13
N THR A 89 -11.69 -24.37 -0.63
CA THR A 89 -11.38 -25.63 0.04
C THR A 89 -10.84 -25.37 1.45
N PRO A 90 -11.08 -26.27 2.41
CA PRO A 90 -10.56 -26.13 3.76
C PRO A 90 -9.04 -26.27 3.78
N ALA A 91 -8.36 -25.13 3.65
CA ALA A 91 -6.92 -25.03 3.68
C ALA A 91 -6.47 -24.44 5.01
N ALA A 92 -5.76 -25.24 5.82
CA ALA A 92 -5.11 -24.76 7.04
C ALA A 92 -4.03 -23.70 6.77
N THR A 93 -3.67 -23.50 5.49
CA THR A 93 -2.55 -22.66 5.05
C THR A 93 -2.90 -21.19 4.84
N LEU A 94 -4.19 -20.79 4.84
CA LEU A 94 -4.55 -19.36 4.69
C LEU A 94 -3.85 -18.47 5.73
N MET A 95 -3.62 -18.98 6.94
CA MET A 95 -3.00 -18.20 8.01
C MET A 95 -1.49 -18.15 7.95
N THR A 96 -0.85 -19.18 7.39
CA THR A 96 0.59 -19.15 7.13
C THR A 96 0.93 -18.18 6.00
N LEU A 97 -0.01 -17.94 5.07
CA LEU A 97 0.14 -16.95 4.00
C LEU A 97 0.11 -15.51 4.50
N ALA A 98 -0.58 -15.24 5.61
CA ALA A 98 -0.80 -13.89 6.13
C ALA A 98 0.41 -13.30 6.88
N GLN A 99 1.21 -14.15 7.53
CA GLN A 99 2.28 -13.70 8.44
C GLN A 99 3.46 -12.94 7.81
N PRO A 100 3.91 -13.21 6.57
CA PRO A 100 5.06 -12.50 6.00
C PRO A 100 4.73 -11.11 5.43
N ILE A 101 3.46 -10.81 5.14
CA ILE A 101 3.06 -9.63 4.35
C ILE A 101 3.07 -8.35 5.18
N GLY A 102 3.10 -8.49 6.52
CA GLY A 102 3.12 -7.37 7.45
C GLY A 102 1.89 -6.47 7.33
N ALA A 103 0.73 -7.04 7.01
CA ALA A 103 -0.53 -6.29 6.95
C ALA A 103 -0.86 -5.64 8.31
N ASP A 104 -1.37 -4.42 8.26
CA ASP A 104 -1.74 -3.64 9.45
C ASP A 104 -3.06 -4.15 10.04
N THR A 105 -3.98 -4.58 9.17
CA THR A 105 -5.24 -5.21 9.55
C THR A 105 -5.39 -6.56 8.89
N ILE A 106 -5.88 -7.54 9.65
CA ILE A 106 -6.15 -8.89 9.15
C ILE A 106 -7.53 -9.32 9.67
N SER A 107 -8.45 -9.56 8.76
CA SER A 107 -9.78 -10.11 9.05
C SER A 107 -10.04 -11.37 8.24
N LEU A 108 -10.79 -12.28 8.84
CA LEU A 108 -11.16 -13.56 8.28
C LEU A 108 -12.69 -13.64 8.24
N SER A 109 -13.21 -14.04 7.10
CA SER A 109 -14.60 -14.43 6.91
C SER A 109 -14.64 -15.87 6.44
N VAL A 110 -15.52 -16.70 7.01
CA VAL A 110 -15.66 -18.10 6.61
C VAL A 110 -17.13 -18.50 6.61
N SER A 111 -17.52 -19.23 5.57
CA SER A 111 -18.84 -19.79 5.40
C SER A 111 -18.75 -21.26 5.01
N VAL A 112 -19.60 -22.07 5.64
CA VAL A 112 -19.72 -23.50 5.34
C VAL A 112 -21.19 -23.84 5.36
N SER A 113 -21.69 -24.49 4.31
CA SER A 113 -23.07 -24.95 4.26
C SER A 113 -23.23 -26.26 3.52
N GLY A 114 -24.12 -27.12 4.01
CA GLY A 114 -24.46 -28.37 3.34
C GLY A 114 -25.31 -29.31 4.19
N ASN A 115 -25.55 -30.51 3.67
CA ASN A 115 -26.26 -31.57 4.38
C ASN A 115 -25.29 -32.38 5.25
N LEU A 116 -25.69 -32.73 6.46
CA LEU A 116 -24.91 -33.57 7.37
C LEU A 116 -24.99 -35.05 6.98
N LYS A 117 -23.93 -35.81 7.26
CA LYS A 117 -23.90 -37.27 7.06
C LYS A 117 -24.99 -38.03 7.83
N GLY A 118 -25.45 -37.47 8.97
CA GLY A 118 -26.55 -38.01 9.78
C GLY A 118 -27.94 -37.52 9.38
N GLY A 119 -28.06 -36.76 8.29
CA GLY A 119 -29.28 -36.07 7.90
C GLY A 119 -29.40 -34.68 8.52
N GLY A 120 -30.21 -33.82 7.89
CA GLY A 120 -30.36 -32.41 8.24
C GLY A 120 -29.37 -31.49 7.53
N LEU A 121 -29.55 -30.19 7.74
CA LEU A 121 -28.74 -29.11 7.17
C LEU A 121 -27.93 -28.43 8.26
N MET A 122 -26.67 -28.11 7.97
CA MET A 122 -25.84 -27.31 8.85
C MET A 122 -25.24 -26.15 8.08
N ASN A 123 -25.32 -24.97 8.69
CA ASN A 123 -24.73 -23.74 8.18
C ASN A 123 -23.85 -23.13 9.28
N PHE A 124 -22.65 -22.72 8.92
CA PHE A 124 -21.72 -22.02 9.80
C PHE A 124 -21.20 -20.79 9.08
N PHE A 125 -21.24 -19.65 9.78
CA PHE A 125 -20.76 -18.38 9.26
C PHE A 125 -20.01 -17.63 10.36
N ALA A 126 -18.86 -17.07 10.03
CA ALA A 126 -18.15 -16.10 10.85
C ALA A 126 -17.60 -15.01 9.93
N ASN A 127 -17.88 -13.75 10.22
CA ASN A 127 -17.48 -12.61 9.38
C ASN A 127 -16.58 -11.67 10.17
N ASP A 128 -15.59 -11.13 9.48
CA ASP A 128 -14.69 -10.08 10.01
C ASP A 128 -14.04 -10.43 11.35
N VAL A 129 -13.77 -11.72 11.57
CA VAL A 129 -13.15 -12.21 12.80
C VAL A 129 -11.65 -12.15 12.69
N LYS A 130 -10.97 -11.87 13.80
CA LYS A 130 -9.50 -11.96 13.82
C LYS A 130 -9.06 -13.43 13.58
N PRO A 131 -7.97 -13.65 12.83
CA PRO A 131 -7.34 -14.96 12.66
C PRO A 131 -7.17 -15.78 13.95
N ASN A 132 -6.75 -15.11 15.03
CA ASN A 132 -6.46 -15.72 16.33
C ASN A 132 -7.64 -15.63 17.31
N HIS A 133 -8.87 -15.41 16.82
CA HIS A 133 -10.05 -15.31 17.66
C HIS A 133 -10.26 -16.62 18.47
N PRO A 134 -10.62 -16.54 19.76
CA PRO A 134 -10.73 -17.71 20.65
C PRO A 134 -11.77 -18.75 20.20
N THR A 135 -12.76 -18.36 19.39
CA THR A 135 -13.74 -19.29 18.81
C THR A 135 -13.17 -20.18 17.71
N ARG A 136 -11.91 -19.94 17.27
CA ARG A 136 -11.21 -20.73 16.25
C ARG A 136 -12.10 -21.00 15.03
N PRO A 137 -12.55 -19.94 14.33
CA PRO A 137 -13.54 -20.03 13.25
C PRO A 137 -13.10 -20.98 12.12
N LEU A 138 -11.82 -20.98 11.73
CA LEU A 138 -11.29 -21.91 10.71
C LEU A 138 -11.37 -23.36 11.15
N THR A 139 -10.95 -23.68 12.37
CA THR A 139 -11.01 -25.06 12.90
C THR A 139 -12.46 -25.54 13.03
N THR A 140 -13.35 -24.65 13.47
CA THR A 140 -14.79 -24.93 13.55
C THR A 140 -15.36 -25.19 12.16
N ALA A 141 -15.10 -24.30 11.19
CA ALA A 141 -15.52 -24.46 9.81
C ALA A 141 -15.01 -25.76 9.18
N GLN A 142 -13.74 -26.11 9.39
CA GLN A 142 -13.16 -27.37 8.94
C GLN A 142 -13.87 -28.58 9.56
N THR A 143 -14.15 -28.53 10.87
CA THR A 143 -14.86 -29.60 11.57
C THR A 143 -16.27 -29.78 11.00
N VAL A 144 -17.00 -28.67 10.79
CA VAL A 144 -18.32 -28.66 10.16
C VAL A 144 -18.25 -29.27 8.77
N PHE A 145 -17.35 -28.78 7.92
CA PHE A 145 -17.20 -29.28 6.55
C PHE A 145 -16.92 -30.79 6.49
N THR A 146 -16.10 -31.31 7.41
CA THR A 146 -15.78 -32.75 7.47
C THR A 146 -17.01 -33.61 7.86
N ALA A 147 -17.99 -33.02 8.54
CA ALA A 147 -19.24 -33.66 8.92
C ALA A 147 -20.32 -33.61 7.83
N LEU A 148 -20.13 -32.80 6.78
CA LEU A 148 -21.04 -32.69 5.66
C LEU A 148 -20.82 -33.80 4.62
N ILE A 149 -21.84 -34.04 3.80
CA ILE A 149 -21.76 -34.94 2.63
C ILE A 149 -21.11 -34.25 1.42
N ASP A 150 -20.84 -35.02 0.38
CA ASP A 150 -20.37 -34.49 -0.90
C ASP A 150 -21.36 -33.48 -1.49
N GLY A 151 -20.84 -32.37 -2.03
CA GLY A 151 -21.64 -31.22 -2.47
C GLY A 151 -21.80 -30.11 -1.43
N ALA A 152 -21.13 -30.22 -0.28
CA ALA A 152 -20.97 -29.12 0.65
C ALA A 152 -20.22 -27.93 0.03
N THR A 153 -20.59 -26.73 0.45
CA THR A 153 -19.88 -25.49 0.09
C THR A 153 -18.99 -25.06 1.24
N TYR A 154 -17.78 -24.64 0.91
CA TYR A 154 -16.82 -24.05 1.81
C TYR A 154 -16.25 -22.80 1.15
N GLU A 155 -16.17 -21.72 1.91
CA GLU A 155 -15.54 -20.50 1.46
C GLU A 155 -14.89 -19.80 2.65
N ALA A 156 -13.59 -19.56 2.56
CA ALA A 156 -12.85 -18.76 3.53
C ALA A 156 -12.18 -17.60 2.81
N GLU A 157 -12.44 -16.39 3.25
CA GLU A 157 -11.84 -15.17 2.75
C GLU A 157 -10.97 -14.54 3.84
N LEU A 158 -9.73 -14.27 3.50
CA LEU A 158 -8.81 -13.52 4.33
C LEU A 158 -8.59 -12.14 3.71
N THR A 159 -8.95 -11.10 4.42
CA THR A 159 -8.69 -9.71 4.04
C THR A 159 -7.49 -9.18 4.82
N LEU A 160 -6.53 -8.62 4.10
CA LEU A 160 -5.31 -8.00 4.60
C LEU A 160 -5.32 -6.53 4.19
N GLY A 161 -5.35 -5.60 5.14
CA GLY A 161 -5.26 -4.17 4.87
C GLY A 161 -3.86 -3.61 5.17
N PHE A 162 -3.43 -2.65 4.37
CA PHE A 162 -2.15 -1.97 4.46
C PHE A 162 -2.37 -0.46 4.59
N SER A 163 -2.00 0.11 5.72
CA SER A 163 -2.10 1.55 5.99
C SER A 163 -0.79 2.05 6.62
N PRO A 164 0.06 2.79 5.87
CA PRO A 164 -0.18 3.31 4.51
C PRO A 164 -0.05 2.23 3.41
N PRO A 165 -0.67 2.44 2.23
CA PRO A 165 -0.55 1.54 1.09
C PRO A 165 0.91 1.27 0.69
N ARG A 166 1.22 0.01 0.36
CA ARG A 166 2.62 -0.42 0.13
C ARG A 166 2.96 -0.51 -1.35
N PRO A 167 4.01 0.21 -1.83
CA PRO A 167 4.54 0.00 -3.17
C PRO A 167 5.46 -1.23 -3.23
N GLY A 168 5.68 -1.77 -4.43
CA GLY A 168 6.77 -2.73 -4.68
C GLY A 168 6.46 -4.20 -4.38
N LEU A 169 5.19 -4.58 -4.22
CA LEU A 169 4.79 -5.99 -4.09
C LEU A 169 4.92 -6.79 -5.40
N ALA A 170 5.07 -6.12 -6.54
CA ALA A 170 5.30 -6.79 -7.83
C ALA A 170 6.49 -7.77 -7.81
N GLY A 171 7.57 -7.43 -7.09
CA GLY A 171 8.73 -8.34 -6.97
C GLY A 171 8.49 -9.58 -6.10
N GLN A 172 7.39 -9.60 -5.33
CA GLN A 172 6.97 -10.75 -4.54
C GLN A 172 5.89 -11.57 -5.25
N LEU A 173 5.26 -11.02 -6.29
CA LEU A 173 4.23 -11.69 -7.07
C LEU A 173 4.88 -12.25 -8.34
N ASP A 174 5.16 -13.55 -8.38
CA ASP A 174 5.70 -14.19 -9.57
C ASP A 174 4.54 -14.54 -10.54
N PRO A 175 4.48 -13.91 -11.74
CA PRO A 175 3.43 -14.18 -12.71
C PRO A 175 3.51 -15.58 -13.32
N ASP A 176 4.72 -16.15 -13.47
CA ASP A 176 4.94 -17.39 -14.22
C ASP A 176 4.56 -18.62 -13.40
N THR A 177 4.87 -18.58 -12.12
CA THR A 177 4.52 -19.65 -11.18
C THR A 177 3.10 -19.47 -10.63
N ARG A 178 2.45 -18.32 -10.93
CA ARG A 178 1.22 -17.85 -10.27
C ARG A 178 1.35 -17.89 -8.76
N THR A 179 2.57 -17.64 -8.28
CA THR A 179 2.90 -17.77 -6.88
C THR A 179 3.39 -16.47 -6.31
N VAL A 180 2.99 -16.19 -5.08
CA VAL A 180 3.72 -15.18 -4.32
C VAL A 180 5.03 -15.84 -3.89
N ALA A 181 6.15 -15.40 -4.47
CA ALA A 181 7.48 -15.80 -4.03
C ALA A 181 7.76 -15.08 -2.70
N TRP A 182 7.55 -15.78 -1.60
CA TRP A 182 7.68 -15.21 -0.27
C TRP A 182 9.16 -15.16 0.18
N PRO A 183 9.56 -14.22 1.05
CA PRO A 183 10.91 -14.17 1.62
C PRO A 183 11.33 -15.43 2.37
N ASN A 184 10.37 -16.28 2.77
CA ASN A 184 10.60 -17.57 3.42
C ASN A 184 10.67 -18.75 2.43
N GLY A 185 10.66 -18.50 1.11
CA GLY A 185 10.80 -19.52 0.07
C GLY A 185 9.56 -20.37 -0.17
N ALA A 186 8.37 -19.86 0.17
CA ALA A 186 7.12 -20.54 -0.12
C ALA A 186 6.54 -20.09 -1.47
N ASP A 187 6.16 -21.04 -2.33
CA ASP A 187 5.52 -20.82 -3.64
C ASP A 187 4.07 -21.35 -3.58
N PHE A 188 3.06 -20.55 -3.98
CA PHE A 188 1.63 -20.92 -3.96
C PHE A 188 0.83 -20.61 -5.24
N ALA A 189 0.31 -21.62 -5.94
CA ALA A 189 -0.56 -21.49 -7.12
C ALA A 189 -2.09 -21.40 -6.75
N PRO A 190 -3.04 -21.29 -7.71
CA PRO A 190 -3.77 -20.07 -8.07
C PRO A 190 -5.25 -20.04 -7.61
N ASP A 191 -5.69 -20.90 -6.70
CA ASP A 191 -7.13 -21.02 -6.36
C ASP A 191 -7.66 -19.89 -5.47
N PHE A 192 -6.89 -18.82 -5.27
CA PHE A 192 -7.28 -17.66 -4.49
C PHE A 192 -7.79 -16.53 -5.39
N LEU A 193 -9.04 -16.10 -5.18
CA LEU A 193 -9.57 -14.89 -5.83
C LEU A 193 -9.04 -13.66 -5.10
N PHE A 194 -8.44 -12.74 -5.86
CA PHE A 194 -7.86 -11.49 -5.38
C PHE A 194 -8.88 -10.35 -5.54
N GLN A 195 -8.98 -9.50 -4.53
CA GLN A 195 -9.76 -8.27 -4.61
C GLN A 195 -9.03 -7.18 -3.80
N MET A 196 -8.60 -6.13 -4.50
CA MET A 196 -8.12 -4.90 -3.89
C MET A 196 -9.32 -3.95 -3.78
N GLU A 197 -9.69 -3.58 -2.56
CA GLU A 197 -10.71 -2.55 -2.31
C GLU A 197 -10.06 -1.23 -1.90
N PRO A 198 -10.72 -0.09 -2.19
CA PRO A 198 -10.31 1.20 -1.69
C PRO A 198 -10.47 1.29 -0.18
N GLU A 199 -9.52 1.96 0.48
CA GLU A 199 -9.73 2.54 1.81
C GLU A 199 -10.85 3.58 1.66
N ASP A 200 -11.99 3.35 2.31
CA ASP A 200 -13.05 4.34 2.44
C ASP A 200 -12.48 5.52 3.24
N ILE A 201 -11.99 6.53 2.54
CA ILE A 201 -11.71 7.81 3.15
C ILE A 201 -13.08 8.40 3.48
N PRO A 202 -13.47 8.55 4.76
CA PRO A 202 -14.73 9.17 5.10
C PRO A 202 -14.76 10.55 4.46
N ALA A 203 -15.81 10.81 3.69
CA ALA A 203 -16.07 12.08 3.05
C ALA A 203 -16.37 13.15 4.11
N GLU A 204 -15.34 13.56 4.85
CA GLU A 204 -15.46 14.64 5.82
C GLU A 204 -15.27 15.99 5.12
N ALA A 205 -16.37 16.74 5.09
CA ALA A 205 -16.47 18.18 4.96
C ALA A 205 -16.01 18.83 3.64
N ALA A 206 -16.84 18.71 2.61
CA ALA A 206 -16.92 19.70 1.52
C ALA A 206 -18.33 20.32 1.43
N HIS A 207 -18.77 20.94 2.52
CA HIS A 207 -19.82 21.97 2.48
C HIS A 207 -19.47 23.06 3.51
N ALA A 208 -18.79 24.09 3.02
CA ALA A 208 -18.74 25.43 3.60
C ALA A 208 -18.87 26.43 2.45
#